data_AF-A0A183LUA2-F1
#
_entry.id   AF-A0A183LUA2-F1
#
_cell.length_a   1.000
_cell.length_b   1.000
_cell.length_c   1.000
_cell.angle_alpha   90.00
_cell.angle_beta   90.00
_cell.angle_gamma   90.00
#
_symmetry.space_group_name_H-M   'P 1'
#
loop_
_entity.id
_entity.type
_entity.pdbx_description
1 polymer ?
#
loop_
_entity_poly.entity_id
_entity_poly.type
_entity_poly.pdbx_seq_one_letter_code
_entity_poly.pdbx_strand_id
1 'polypeptide(L)'
;MLYLSRYRPKQSFLRLAYPFDNFLNLNIEAHENRVGPETEKIYDDEFFEKLDGIANALDNVEARTYVDRRCVYYRKPLLESGTLGTKGNVQVVIPYLTESYSSSQDPPEKSFPACTLKNFPYLIEHTLQWARDLFEGLFVHQSQAMSSFLQDPPGFLERTLSNQGNQPLETLETLKTNLLDKRPSSFEDCVTWARLLWQDLFSNTIAQLLFNFPRDHVTSTGSDFWSGTKRCPHPLQFDVQDTTHLEFISAASNLRAECYGIPQCRNLSKISEIVQSVVVPPFVPRSGVRIDVTEAEAQARSAAPITDTSRLEKLQKALRSFSNTSTLHINVIEFEKDDDTNFHMDFITTTSNLRAENYEIPPADRLKSKLIAGKIIPAIATTTSLVAGLVCLELFKLVQGHKNLELFKNAYVDLALPFTSFYEPVAPIKSKYYDTEFSLWDRFELSGPMTLQGLIEYFKDSLKLNVTMLSQDVSMLYAFFMPEAKRKERLVMSLKDLVEVVNKRKIPPHVKVLVFDVCCSDEHDKDVDVPYIRYVLEPAK
;
A
#
# COMPACT_ATOMS: atom_id res chain seq x y z
N MET A 1 -6.87 23.93 -4.93
CA MET A 1 -5.65 23.24 -5.41
C MET A 1 -6.09 22.04 -6.23
N LEU A 2 -5.79 22.01 -7.54
CA LEU A 2 -6.13 20.88 -8.42
C LEU A 2 -4.99 19.86 -8.35
N TYR A 3 -5.15 18.82 -7.54
CA TYR A 3 -4.21 17.70 -7.50
C TYR A 3 -4.63 16.65 -8.53
N LEU A 4 -3.73 16.26 -9.43
CA LEU A 4 -3.92 15.14 -10.37
C LEU A 4 -2.68 14.25 -10.34
N SER A 5 -2.94 12.95 -10.19
CA SER A 5 -1.99 11.88 -9.89
C SER A 5 -0.90 11.61 -10.96
N ARG A 6 0.11 10.85 -10.48
CA ARG A 6 1.54 10.73 -10.79
C ARG A 6 1.93 10.51 -12.27
N TYR A 7 3.21 10.84 -12.54
CA TYR A 7 4.07 10.43 -13.66
C TYR A 7 4.33 11.36 -14.86
N ARG A 8 3.76 12.57 -14.92
CA ARG A 8 4.29 13.69 -15.74
C ARG A 8 3.92 15.02 -15.05
N PRO A 9 4.62 16.14 -15.29
CA PRO A 9 4.26 17.45 -14.74
C PRO A 9 2.94 17.94 -15.37
N LYS A 10 1.80 17.38 -14.92
CA LYS A 10 0.46 17.61 -15.49
C LYS A 10 -0.11 18.96 -15.08
N GLN A 11 0.25 19.47 -13.91
CA GLN A 11 -0.28 20.75 -13.39
C GLN A 11 0.29 21.96 -14.14
N SER A 12 1.57 21.92 -14.48
CA SER A 12 2.23 22.94 -15.31
C SER A 12 1.70 22.93 -16.76
N PHE A 13 1.28 21.77 -17.27
CA PHE A 13 0.60 21.64 -18.57
C PHE A 13 -0.84 22.18 -18.57
N LEU A 14 -1.61 22.04 -17.48
CA LEU A 14 -2.98 22.60 -17.39
C LEU A 14 -3.02 24.12 -17.54
N ARG A 15 -1.95 24.82 -17.12
CA ARG A 15 -1.79 26.26 -17.35
C ARG A 15 -1.60 26.62 -18.83
N LEU A 16 -1.09 25.70 -19.65
CA LEU A 16 -0.76 25.95 -21.06
C LEU A 16 -1.83 25.45 -22.03
N ALA A 17 -2.67 24.48 -21.64
CA ALA A 17 -3.55 23.74 -22.55
C ALA A 17 -4.88 24.42 -22.90
N TYR A 18 -5.24 25.55 -22.27
CA TYR A 18 -6.42 26.32 -22.65
C TYR A 18 -6.00 27.69 -23.22
N PRO A 19 -6.45 28.10 -24.42
CA PRO A 19 -6.36 29.49 -24.83
C PRO A 19 -7.31 30.30 -23.94
N PHE A 20 -6.75 30.92 -22.90
CA PHE A 20 -7.39 31.67 -21.82
C PHE A 20 -7.99 33.02 -22.25
N ASP A 21 -8.48 33.17 -23.49
CA ASP A 21 -8.92 34.50 -23.99
C ASP A 21 -10.18 35.04 -23.28
N ASN A 22 -10.88 34.25 -22.45
CA ASN A 22 -12.11 34.66 -21.76
C ASN A 22 -12.09 34.59 -20.21
N PHE A 23 -10.99 34.19 -19.57
CA PHE A 23 -10.89 34.11 -18.09
C PHE A 23 -9.65 34.86 -17.57
N LEU A 24 -9.60 36.17 -17.77
CA LEU A 24 -8.43 37.02 -17.52
C LEU A 24 -8.01 37.21 -16.04
N ASN A 25 -8.76 36.69 -15.05
CA ASN A 25 -8.53 36.99 -13.62
C ASN A 25 -8.32 35.75 -12.71
N LEU A 26 -7.92 34.59 -13.24
CA LEU A 26 -7.67 33.41 -12.41
C LEU A 26 -6.30 33.50 -11.71
N ASN A 27 -6.28 33.37 -10.38
CA ASN A 27 -5.05 33.24 -9.59
C ASN A 27 -4.85 31.79 -9.18
N ILE A 28 -3.88 31.10 -9.80
CA ILE A 28 -3.61 29.67 -9.59
C ILE A 28 -2.15 29.48 -9.19
N GLU A 29 -1.93 28.86 -8.04
CA GLU A 29 -0.63 28.37 -7.59
C GLU A 29 -0.55 26.85 -7.77
N ALA A 30 0.39 26.37 -8.58
CA ALA A 30 0.57 24.96 -8.92
C ALA A 30 1.76 24.37 -8.16
N HIS A 31 1.59 23.15 -7.65
CA HIS A 31 2.57 22.46 -6.80
C HIS A 31 2.70 21.00 -7.21
N GLU A 32 3.92 20.46 -7.15
CA GLU A 32 4.20 19.07 -7.57
C GLU A 32 4.38 18.11 -6.39
N ASN A 33 3.98 18.52 -5.18
CA ASN A 33 4.16 17.73 -3.97
C ASN A 33 2.99 16.75 -3.78
N ARG A 34 3.29 15.47 -3.50
CA ARG A 34 2.29 14.48 -3.09
C ARG A 34 1.67 14.89 -1.76
N VAL A 35 0.35 15.06 -1.71
CA VAL A 35 -0.36 15.33 -0.45
C VAL A 35 -0.33 14.07 0.42
N GLY A 36 0.24 14.20 1.62
CA GLY A 36 0.45 13.11 2.58
C GLY A 36 1.31 13.57 3.76
N PRO A 37 1.50 12.72 4.79
CA PRO A 37 2.26 13.05 6.00
C PRO A 37 3.65 13.62 5.71
N GLU A 38 4.30 13.15 4.64
CA GLU A 38 5.64 13.59 4.20
C GLU A 38 5.71 15.07 3.77
N THR A 39 4.57 15.70 3.50
CA THR A 39 4.46 17.09 2.99
C THR A 39 3.80 18.07 3.96
N GLU A 40 3.55 17.67 5.22
CA GLU A 40 2.93 18.55 6.22
C GLU A 40 3.77 19.78 6.57
N LYS A 41 5.08 19.73 6.32
CA LYS A 41 5.95 20.92 6.40
C LYS A 41 5.67 21.99 5.33
N ILE A 42 4.97 21.61 4.25
CA ILE A 42 4.58 22.49 3.14
C ILE A 42 3.11 22.89 3.31
N TYR A 43 2.25 21.90 3.60
CA TYR A 43 0.83 22.09 3.84
C TYR A 43 0.54 22.09 5.35
N ASP A 44 1.10 23.09 6.01
CA ASP A 44 1.06 23.27 7.46
C ASP A 44 -0.26 23.91 7.94
N ASP A 45 -0.30 24.28 9.23
CA ASP A 45 -1.47 24.93 9.83
C ASP A 45 -1.82 26.24 9.10
N GLU A 46 -0.83 27.06 8.77
CA GLU A 46 -1.04 28.36 8.13
C GLU A 46 -1.62 28.19 6.71
N PHE A 47 -1.17 27.16 5.98
CA PHE A 47 -1.73 26.83 4.68
C PHE A 47 -3.21 26.47 4.78
N PHE A 48 -3.57 25.51 5.63
CA PHE A 48 -4.95 25.03 5.74
C PHE A 48 -5.90 26.07 6.35
N GLU A 49 -5.46 26.84 7.35
CA GLU A 49 -6.29 27.84 8.02
C GLU A 49 -6.79 28.92 7.05
N LYS A 50 -6.00 29.27 6.03
CA LYS A 50 -6.35 30.25 4.98
C LYS A 50 -7.36 29.73 3.95
N LEU A 51 -7.60 28.42 3.85
CA LEU A 51 -8.50 27.86 2.84
C LEU A 51 -9.97 28.05 3.20
N ASP A 52 -10.82 28.31 2.20
CA ASP A 52 -12.28 28.32 2.37
C ASP A 52 -12.89 26.91 2.24
N GLY A 53 -12.22 26.01 1.53
CA GLY A 53 -12.66 24.64 1.30
C GLY A 53 -11.69 23.86 0.43
N ILE A 54 -11.88 22.55 0.37
CA ILE A 54 -11.04 21.60 -0.36
C ILE A 54 -11.93 20.86 -1.37
N ALA A 55 -11.39 20.57 -2.55
CA ALA A 55 -12.03 19.71 -3.55
C ALA A 55 -11.06 18.61 -3.98
N ASN A 56 -11.44 17.36 -3.77
CA ASN A 56 -10.62 16.21 -4.13
C ASN A 56 -10.78 15.85 -5.60
N ALA A 57 -9.66 15.42 -6.19
CA ALA A 57 -9.55 14.85 -7.53
C ALA A 57 -8.55 13.67 -7.50
N LEU A 58 -8.78 12.76 -6.55
CA LEU A 58 -7.86 11.69 -6.17
C LEU A 58 -8.22 10.35 -6.84
N ASP A 59 -7.27 9.43 -6.90
CA ASP A 59 -7.43 8.11 -7.53
C ASP A 59 -7.26 6.93 -6.57
N ASN A 60 -6.98 7.20 -5.29
CA ASN A 60 -6.78 6.18 -4.26
C ASN A 60 -7.46 6.57 -2.94
N VAL A 61 -7.87 5.57 -2.15
CA VAL A 61 -8.60 5.75 -0.89
C VAL A 61 -7.70 6.34 0.21
N GLU A 62 -6.42 5.94 0.26
CA GLU A 62 -5.48 6.41 1.28
C GLU A 62 -5.34 7.95 1.28
N ALA A 63 -5.17 8.54 0.09
CA ALA A 63 -5.09 9.99 -0.05
C ALA A 63 -6.41 10.69 0.30
N ARG A 64 -7.56 10.09 -0.04
CA ARG A 64 -8.88 10.61 0.34
C ARG A 64 -9.05 10.66 1.84
N THR A 65 -8.77 9.55 2.53
CA THR A 65 -8.80 9.44 3.99
C THR A 65 -7.81 10.39 4.67
N TYR A 66 -6.63 10.61 4.08
CA TYR A 66 -5.69 11.60 4.58
C TYR A 66 -6.27 13.03 4.50
N VAL A 67 -6.76 13.44 3.33
CA VAL A 67 -7.35 14.78 3.16
C VAL A 67 -8.61 14.97 4.01
N ASP A 68 -9.47 13.97 4.12
CA ASP A 68 -10.65 13.98 5.00
C ASP A 68 -10.26 14.26 6.46
N ARG A 69 -9.28 13.53 7.00
CA ARG A 69 -8.77 13.77 8.36
C ARG A 69 -8.24 15.19 8.54
N ARG A 70 -7.51 15.74 7.56
CA ARG A 70 -7.04 17.14 7.60
C ARG A 70 -8.22 18.12 7.54
N CYS A 71 -9.26 17.86 6.75
CA CYS A 71 -10.45 18.70 6.66
C CYS A 71 -11.25 18.69 7.96
N VAL A 72 -11.43 17.53 8.61
CA VAL A 72 -12.02 17.42 9.94
C VAL A 72 -11.19 18.21 10.96
N TYR A 73 -9.87 18.01 10.95
CA TYR A 73 -8.95 18.71 11.85
C TYR A 73 -8.93 20.23 11.65
N TYR A 74 -8.94 20.76 10.42
CA TYR A 74 -8.98 22.22 10.19
C TYR A 74 -10.39 22.78 10.09
N ARG A 75 -11.42 21.95 10.28
CA ARG A 75 -12.85 22.30 10.14
C ARG A 75 -13.11 22.99 8.80
N LYS A 76 -12.64 22.37 7.72
CA LYS A 76 -12.80 22.87 6.35
C LYS A 76 -13.81 22.02 5.58
N PRO A 77 -14.70 22.63 4.78
CA PRO A 77 -15.54 21.88 3.84
C PRO A 77 -14.70 21.09 2.85
N LEU A 78 -15.17 19.89 2.52
CA LEU A 78 -14.55 19.01 1.53
C LEU A 78 -15.60 18.55 0.51
N LEU A 79 -15.28 18.76 -0.76
CA LEU A 79 -15.99 18.19 -1.89
C LEU A 79 -15.25 16.94 -2.38
N GLU A 80 -15.85 15.77 -2.18
CA GLU A 80 -15.29 14.47 -2.56
C GLU A 80 -15.99 13.92 -3.82
N SER A 81 -15.22 13.26 -4.68
CA SER A 81 -15.77 12.61 -5.86
C SER A 81 -14.92 11.44 -6.37
N GLY A 82 -15.60 10.49 -7.02
CA GLY A 82 -14.97 9.30 -7.58
C GLY A 82 -15.62 8.85 -8.88
N THR A 83 -14.86 8.15 -9.71
CA THR A 83 -15.34 7.54 -10.96
C THR A 83 -14.78 6.13 -11.14
N LEU A 84 -15.60 5.23 -11.67
CA LEU A 84 -15.20 3.88 -12.08
C LEU A 84 -15.99 3.50 -13.35
N GLY A 85 -15.35 3.65 -14.52
CA GLY A 85 -16.01 3.44 -15.81
C GLY A 85 -17.21 4.37 -15.99
N THR A 86 -18.41 3.80 -16.13
CA THR A 86 -19.67 4.54 -16.24
C THR A 86 -20.23 5.01 -14.90
N LYS A 87 -19.67 4.53 -13.79
CA LYS A 87 -20.13 4.84 -12.43
C LYS A 87 -19.41 6.05 -11.86
N GLY A 88 -20.11 6.82 -11.06
CA GLY A 88 -19.50 7.95 -10.35
C GLY A 88 -20.27 8.30 -9.07
N ASN A 89 -19.60 8.99 -8.17
CA ASN A 89 -20.20 9.46 -6.92
C ASN A 89 -19.70 10.86 -6.56
N VAL A 90 -20.54 11.59 -5.83
CA VAL A 90 -20.23 12.87 -5.19
C VAL A 90 -20.63 12.80 -3.74
N GLN A 91 -19.75 13.24 -2.85
CA GLN A 91 -20.02 13.37 -1.43
C GLN A 91 -19.59 14.76 -0.94
N VAL A 92 -20.47 15.41 -0.19
CA VAL A 92 -20.19 16.71 0.42
C VAL A 92 -19.95 16.52 1.91
N VAL A 93 -18.82 17.01 2.40
CA VAL A 93 -18.43 16.95 3.81
C VAL A 93 -18.36 18.39 4.34
N ILE A 94 -19.23 18.71 5.31
CA ILE A 94 -19.42 20.07 5.81
C ILE A 94 -19.24 20.09 7.33
N PRO A 95 -18.33 20.94 7.84
CA PRO A 95 -18.09 21.07 9.27
C PRO A 95 -19.38 21.28 10.05
N TYR A 96 -19.55 20.49 11.12
CA TYR A 96 -20.69 20.51 12.03
C TYR A 96 -22.06 20.17 11.45
N LEU A 97 -22.14 19.81 10.16
CA LEU A 97 -23.40 19.55 9.47
C LEU A 97 -23.53 18.13 8.96
N THR A 98 -22.44 17.54 8.44
CA THR A 98 -22.44 16.18 7.88
C THR A 98 -21.45 15.27 8.59
N GLU A 99 -21.54 13.97 8.34
CA GLU A 99 -20.44 13.04 8.58
C GLU A 99 -19.22 13.34 7.69
N SER A 100 -18.08 12.70 7.98
CA SER A 100 -16.88 12.78 7.15
C SER A 100 -16.81 11.61 6.15
N TYR A 101 -15.91 11.69 5.16
CA TYR A 101 -15.71 10.59 4.20
C TYR A 101 -15.34 9.27 4.92
N SER A 102 -14.51 9.37 5.96
CA SER A 102 -14.05 8.21 6.74
C SER A 102 -15.07 7.65 7.72
N SER A 103 -16.27 8.25 7.83
CA SER A 103 -17.34 7.76 8.72
C SER A 103 -18.04 6.52 8.16
N SER A 104 -18.01 6.34 6.84
CA SER A 104 -18.48 5.17 6.12
C SER A 104 -17.32 4.27 5.67
N GLN A 105 -17.50 2.95 5.73
CA GLN A 105 -16.54 2.00 5.17
C GLN A 105 -16.99 1.51 3.79
N ASP A 106 -16.16 1.76 2.79
CA ASP A 106 -16.26 1.09 1.51
C ASP A 106 -15.89 -0.40 1.64
N PRO A 107 -16.49 -1.30 0.85
CA PRO A 107 -16.08 -2.70 0.81
C PRO A 107 -14.57 -2.81 0.49
N PRO A 108 -13.79 -3.60 1.26
CA PRO A 108 -12.37 -3.74 1.00
C PRO A 108 -12.12 -4.36 -0.39
N GLU A 109 -10.96 -4.05 -0.97
CA GLU A 109 -10.51 -4.74 -2.18
C GLU A 109 -10.51 -6.26 -1.94
N LYS A 110 -11.02 -7.01 -2.91
CA LYS A 110 -10.96 -8.48 -2.86
C LYS A 110 -9.51 -8.92 -2.99
N SER A 111 -8.92 -9.43 -1.91
CA SER A 111 -7.64 -10.12 -1.94
C SER A 111 -7.83 -11.62 -2.19
N PHE A 112 -7.00 -12.21 -3.04
CA PHE A 112 -7.02 -13.66 -3.25
C PHE A 112 -6.28 -14.39 -2.12
N PRO A 113 -6.77 -15.57 -1.67
CA PRO A 113 -6.07 -16.39 -0.70
C PRO A 113 -4.65 -16.77 -1.12
N ALA A 114 -3.67 -16.66 -0.22
CA ALA A 114 -2.27 -16.95 -0.52
C ALA A 114 -2.06 -18.40 -1.03
N CYS A 115 -2.80 -19.38 -0.50
CA CYS A 115 -2.72 -20.77 -0.97
C CYS A 115 -3.27 -20.93 -2.41
N THR A 116 -4.31 -20.17 -2.77
CA THR A 116 -4.88 -20.15 -4.13
C THR A 116 -3.87 -19.57 -5.12
N LEU A 117 -3.24 -18.44 -4.77
CA LEU A 117 -2.20 -17.84 -5.60
C LEU A 117 -0.98 -18.76 -5.73
N LYS A 118 -0.52 -19.36 -4.63
CA LYS A 118 0.74 -20.11 -4.58
C LYS A 118 0.65 -21.53 -5.14
N ASN A 119 -0.44 -22.25 -4.92
CA ASN A 119 -0.52 -23.69 -5.22
C ASN A 119 -1.76 -24.10 -6.03
N PHE A 120 -2.89 -23.40 -5.91
CA PHE A 120 -4.16 -23.87 -6.47
C PHE A 120 -4.92 -22.77 -7.27
N PRO A 121 -4.31 -22.20 -8.32
CA PRO A 121 -5.02 -21.26 -9.18
C PRO A 121 -6.09 -22.00 -9.98
N TYR A 122 -7.19 -21.28 -10.27
CA TYR A 122 -8.31 -21.79 -11.09
C TYR A 122 -8.92 -20.72 -11.99
N LEU A 123 -8.45 -19.47 -11.87
CA LEU A 123 -8.83 -18.33 -12.70
C LEU A 123 -7.57 -17.62 -13.17
N ILE A 124 -7.67 -16.93 -14.31
CA ILE A 124 -6.55 -16.18 -14.90
C ILE A 124 -6.12 -15.01 -14.01
N GLU A 125 -7.06 -14.45 -13.23
CA GLU A 125 -6.78 -13.41 -12.23
C GLU A 125 -5.80 -13.91 -11.15
N HIS A 126 -5.87 -15.20 -10.78
CA HIS A 126 -4.95 -15.79 -9.80
C HIS A 126 -3.55 -15.94 -10.36
N THR A 127 -3.41 -16.38 -11.62
CA THR A 127 -2.10 -16.52 -12.25
C THR A 127 -1.49 -15.17 -12.58
N LEU A 128 -2.29 -14.15 -12.92
CA LEU A 128 -1.83 -12.77 -13.13
C LEU A 128 -1.37 -12.11 -11.83
N GLN A 129 -2.12 -12.25 -10.74
CA GLN A 129 -1.67 -11.75 -9.44
C GLN A 129 -0.40 -12.47 -9.00
N TRP A 130 -0.32 -13.80 -9.16
CA TRP A 130 0.91 -14.56 -8.87
C TRP A 130 2.09 -14.10 -9.73
N ALA A 131 1.90 -13.87 -11.03
CA ALA A 131 2.94 -13.39 -11.93
C ALA A 131 3.41 -11.97 -11.56
N ARG A 132 2.48 -11.11 -11.11
CA ARG A 132 2.78 -9.77 -10.58
C ARG A 132 3.62 -9.85 -9.30
N ASP A 133 3.23 -10.71 -8.36
CA ASP A 133 3.98 -10.93 -7.11
C ASP A 133 5.37 -11.50 -7.40
N LEU A 134 5.49 -12.39 -8.38
CA LEU A 134 6.77 -12.94 -8.83
C LEU A 134 7.66 -11.85 -9.47
N PHE A 135 7.09 -10.97 -10.29
CA PHE A 135 7.81 -9.83 -10.86
C PHE A 135 8.35 -8.91 -9.75
N GLU A 136 7.48 -8.51 -8.81
CA GLU A 136 7.87 -7.68 -7.65
C GLU A 136 8.98 -8.35 -6.85
N GLY A 137 8.84 -9.65 -6.56
CA GLY A 137 9.83 -10.41 -5.81
C GLY A 137 11.17 -10.54 -6.52
N LEU A 138 11.19 -10.82 -7.83
CA LEU A 138 12.43 -11.08 -8.59
C LEU A 138 13.17 -9.82 -9.01
N PHE A 139 12.44 -8.76 -9.37
CA PHE A 139 13.03 -7.61 -10.05
C PHE A 139 12.97 -6.33 -9.20
N VAL A 140 11.89 -6.10 -8.47
CA VAL A 140 11.72 -4.88 -7.65
C VAL A 140 12.39 -5.04 -6.29
N HIS A 141 11.88 -5.94 -5.45
CA HIS A 141 12.36 -6.13 -4.08
C HIS A 141 13.83 -6.57 -4.04
N GLN A 142 14.23 -7.48 -4.94
CA GLN A 142 15.61 -7.96 -5.00
C GLN A 142 16.59 -6.85 -5.44
N SER A 143 16.23 -6.03 -6.44
CA SER A 143 17.10 -4.93 -6.87
C SER A 143 17.19 -3.82 -5.82
N GLN A 144 16.07 -3.50 -5.15
CA GLN A 144 16.05 -2.56 -4.02
C GLN A 144 16.91 -3.05 -2.86
N ALA A 145 16.78 -4.32 -2.48
CA ALA A 145 17.58 -4.91 -1.40
C ALA A 145 19.07 -4.92 -1.73
N MET A 146 19.44 -5.29 -2.96
CA MET A 146 20.82 -5.22 -3.44
C MET A 146 21.36 -3.79 -3.43
N SER A 147 20.61 -2.83 -3.98
CA SER A 147 20.99 -1.41 -4.03
C SER A 147 21.16 -0.83 -2.61
N SER A 148 20.21 -1.07 -1.72
CA SER A 148 20.26 -0.59 -0.33
C SER A 148 21.44 -1.21 0.44
N PHE A 149 21.71 -2.50 0.25
CA PHE A 149 22.87 -3.16 0.87
C PHE A 149 24.19 -2.59 0.34
N LEU A 150 24.32 -2.31 -0.95
CA LEU A 150 25.55 -1.74 -1.53
C LEU A 150 25.81 -0.30 -1.03
N GLN A 151 24.76 0.47 -0.76
CA GLN A 151 24.87 1.83 -0.23
C GLN A 151 25.23 1.88 1.27
N ASP A 152 24.61 1.02 2.08
CA ASP A 152 24.80 0.96 3.54
C ASP A 152 24.80 -0.49 4.03
N PRO A 153 25.90 -1.26 3.83
CA PRO A 153 25.95 -2.65 4.24
C PRO A 153 25.73 -2.86 5.76
N PRO A 154 26.38 -2.09 6.66
CA PRO A 154 26.19 -2.27 8.10
C PRO A 154 24.74 -1.98 8.55
N GLY A 155 24.18 -0.83 8.14
CA GLY A 155 22.83 -0.46 8.55
C GLY A 155 21.75 -1.31 7.89
N PHE A 156 21.96 -1.79 6.65
CA PHE A 156 21.04 -2.75 6.03
C PHE A 156 20.96 -4.06 6.82
N LEU A 157 22.11 -4.61 7.24
CA LEU A 157 22.16 -5.82 8.05
C LEU A 157 21.46 -5.62 9.39
N GLU A 158 21.71 -4.50 10.09
CA GLU A 158 21.06 -4.19 11.36
C GLU A 158 19.53 -4.10 11.21
N ARG A 159 19.03 -3.35 10.22
CA ARG A 159 17.60 -3.24 9.92
C ARG A 159 16.99 -4.61 9.60
N THR A 160 17.65 -5.39 8.75
CA THR A 160 17.15 -6.71 8.33
C THR A 160 17.07 -7.70 9.49
N LEU A 161 18.03 -7.66 10.41
CA LEU A 161 18.06 -8.54 11.59
C LEU A 161 16.99 -8.18 12.63
N SER A 162 16.46 -6.95 12.60
CA SER A 162 15.36 -6.53 13.47
C SER A 162 13.98 -7.05 13.01
N ASN A 163 13.89 -7.62 11.81
CA ASN A 163 12.65 -8.18 11.28
C ASN A 163 12.27 -9.49 11.99
N GLN A 164 10.97 -9.76 12.09
CA GLN A 164 10.42 -10.92 12.79
C GLN A 164 10.43 -12.20 11.94
N GLY A 165 10.46 -13.36 12.61
CA GLY A 165 10.35 -14.67 11.97
C GLY A 165 11.51 -14.98 11.02
N ASN A 166 11.28 -15.82 10.00
CA ASN A 166 12.32 -16.26 9.05
C ASN A 166 12.71 -15.23 7.98
N GLN A 167 12.09 -14.04 7.96
CA GLN A 167 12.36 -13.02 6.95
C GLN A 167 13.84 -12.61 6.83
N PRO A 168 14.62 -12.45 7.93
CA PRO A 168 16.04 -12.12 7.83
C PRO A 168 16.81 -13.21 7.06
N LEU A 169 16.49 -14.48 7.30
CA LEU A 169 17.15 -15.60 6.64
C LEU A 169 16.86 -15.59 5.14
N GLU A 170 15.58 -15.49 4.75
CA GLU A 170 15.16 -15.45 3.34
C GLU A 170 15.77 -14.27 2.58
N THR A 171 15.82 -13.09 3.22
CA THR A 171 16.39 -11.87 2.65
C THR A 171 17.89 -12.02 2.41
N LEU A 172 18.65 -12.48 3.41
CA LEU A 172 20.10 -12.61 3.30
C LEU A 172 20.52 -13.77 2.37
N GLU A 173 19.75 -14.85 2.28
CA GLU A 173 19.98 -15.93 1.31
C GLU A 173 19.79 -15.45 -0.12
N THR A 174 18.72 -14.71 -0.37
CA THR A 174 18.43 -14.12 -1.67
C THR A 174 19.52 -13.12 -2.06
N LEU A 175 19.96 -12.28 -1.11
CA LEU A 175 21.02 -11.31 -1.32
C LEU A 175 22.36 -11.99 -1.65
N LYS A 176 22.76 -13.01 -0.89
CA LYS A 176 23.96 -13.79 -1.17
C LYS A 176 23.89 -14.47 -2.53
N THR A 177 22.74 -15.08 -2.86
CA THR A 177 22.55 -15.74 -4.16
C THR A 177 22.75 -14.75 -5.30
N ASN A 178 22.18 -13.56 -5.20
CA ASN A 178 22.19 -12.57 -6.27
C ASN A 178 23.48 -11.75 -6.39
N LEU A 179 24.22 -11.54 -5.29
CA LEU A 179 25.46 -10.77 -5.30
C LEU A 179 26.72 -11.64 -5.41
N LEU A 180 26.70 -12.85 -4.85
CA LEU A 180 27.89 -13.72 -4.71
C LEU A 180 27.79 -14.98 -5.58
N ASP A 181 26.71 -15.75 -5.46
CA ASP A 181 26.70 -17.11 -6.00
C ASP A 181 26.30 -17.19 -7.49
N LYS A 182 25.32 -16.37 -7.89
CA LYS A 182 24.67 -16.41 -9.22
C LYS A 182 24.54 -15.02 -9.83
N ARG A 183 25.54 -14.17 -9.61
CA ARG A 183 25.62 -12.85 -10.24
C ARG A 183 25.94 -13.02 -11.74
N PRO A 184 25.12 -12.49 -12.66
CA PRO A 184 25.42 -12.57 -14.09
C PRO A 184 26.61 -11.68 -14.45
N SER A 185 27.41 -12.11 -15.43
CA SER A 185 28.51 -11.35 -16.01
C SER A 185 28.30 -11.03 -17.49
N SER A 186 27.36 -11.73 -18.13
CA SER A 186 27.01 -11.62 -19.55
C SER A 186 25.51 -11.76 -19.75
N PHE A 187 25.02 -11.44 -20.94
CA PHE A 187 23.61 -11.66 -21.28
C PHE A 187 23.28 -13.17 -21.36
N GLU A 188 24.24 -13.98 -21.77
CA GLU A 188 24.17 -15.44 -21.81
C GLU A 188 23.93 -16.04 -20.41
N ASP A 189 24.53 -15.47 -19.36
CA ASP A 189 24.25 -15.84 -17.97
C ASP A 189 22.80 -15.51 -17.58
N CYS A 190 22.27 -14.37 -18.06
CA CYS A 190 20.87 -13.99 -17.83
C CYS A 190 19.90 -14.95 -18.53
N VAL A 191 20.20 -15.40 -19.75
CA VAL A 191 19.41 -16.42 -20.46
C VAL A 191 19.46 -17.77 -19.74
N THR A 192 20.64 -18.16 -19.25
CA THR A 192 20.80 -19.38 -18.44
C THR A 192 19.95 -19.31 -17.17
N TRP A 193 20.00 -18.19 -16.45
CA TRP A 193 19.17 -17.95 -15.27
C TRP A 193 17.67 -18.03 -15.60
N ALA A 194 17.23 -17.37 -16.69
CA ALA A 194 15.83 -17.37 -17.11
C ALA A 194 15.35 -18.79 -17.46
N ARG A 195 16.17 -19.61 -18.13
CA ARG A 195 15.82 -20.99 -18.48
C ARG A 195 15.70 -21.89 -17.27
N LEU A 196 16.58 -21.73 -16.28
CA LEU A 196 16.52 -22.46 -15.01
C LEU A 196 15.33 -22.00 -14.16
N LEU A 197 15.00 -20.71 -14.19
CA LEU A 197 13.80 -20.18 -13.55
C LEU A 197 12.54 -20.77 -14.18
N TRP A 198 12.45 -20.79 -15.51
CA TRP A 198 11.34 -21.43 -16.23
C TRP A 198 11.18 -22.89 -15.78
N GLN A 199 12.30 -23.64 -15.71
CA GLN A 199 12.29 -25.03 -15.29
C GLN A 199 11.73 -25.19 -13.88
N ASP A 200 12.16 -24.33 -12.96
CA ASP A 200 11.77 -24.41 -11.57
C ASP A 200 10.28 -24.11 -11.37
N LEU A 201 9.79 -23.06 -12.03
CA LEU A 201 8.42 -22.57 -11.87
C LEU A 201 7.38 -23.49 -12.51
N PHE A 202 7.58 -23.87 -13.77
CA PHE A 202 6.53 -24.49 -14.60
C PHE A 202 6.68 -26.01 -14.74
N SER A 203 7.81 -26.58 -14.28
CA SER A 203 8.05 -28.01 -14.29
C SER A 203 8.36 -28.56 -12.90
N ASN A 204 9.45 -28.14 -12.26
CA ASN A 204 9.93 -28.77 -11.02
C ASN A 204 8.98 -28.57 -9.85
N THR A 205 8.52 -27.34 -9.63
CA THR A 205 7.57 -27.04 -8.55
C THR A 205 6.25 -27.78 -8.75
N ILE A 206 5.81 -27.94 -10.00
CA ILE A 206 4.60 -28.71 -10.34
C ILE A 206 4.81 -30.20 -10.12
N ALA A 207 5.96 -30.75 -10.50
CA ALA A 207 6.31 -32.14 -10.24
C ALA A 207 6.40 -32.42 -8.73
N GLN A 208 6.95 -31.48 -7.94
CA GLN A 208 6.95 -31.58 -6.48
C GLN A 208 5.53 -31.55 -5.92
N LEU A 209 4.66 -30.69 -6.44
CA LEU A 209 3.27 -30.61 -6.00
C LEU A 209 2.51 -31.92 -6.27
N LEU A 210 2.71 -32.53 -7.44
CA LEU A 210 2.11 -33.83 -7.78
C LEU A 210 2.73 -35.01 -7.01
N PHE A 211 4.00 -34.90 -6.60
CA PHE A 211 4.60 -35.89 -5.70
C PHE A 211 3.95 -35.85 -4.31
N ASN A 212 3.66 -34.64 -3.83
CA ASN A 212 2.96 -34.42 -2.56
C ASN A 212 1.48 -34.82 -2.61
N PHE A 213 0.81 -34.48 -3.71
CA PHE A 213 -0.60 -34.77 -3.95
C PHE A 213 -0.76 -35.44 -5.31
N PRO A 214 -0.65 -36.79 -5.38
CA PRO A 214 -0.87 -37.54 -6.60
C PRO A 214 -2.20 -37.23 -7.28
N ARG A 215 -2.33 -37.54 -8.58
CA ARG A 215 -3.54 -37.23 -9.36
C ARG A 215 -4.80 -37.91 -8.81
N ASP A 216 -4.63 -39.08 -8.22
CA ASP A 216 -5.63 -39.91 -7.56
C ASP A 216 -5.69 -39.69 -6.03
N HIS A 217 -5.09 -38.60 -5.53
CA HIS A 217 -5.09 -38.31 -4.11
C HIS A 217 -6.51 -38.07 -3.58
N VAL A 218 -6.89 -38.83 -2.55
CA VAL A 218 -8.16 -38.70 -1.85
C VAL A 218 -7.95 -38.03 -0.49
N THR A 219 -8.87 -37.14 -0.15
CA THR A 219 -8.90 -36.46 1.15
C THR A 219 -9.32 -37.42 2.27
N SER A 220 -9.15 -37.00 3.53
CA SER A 220 -9.56 -37.79 4.70
C SER A 220 -11.06 -38.11 4.74
N THR A 221 -11.89 -37.34 4.03
CA THR A 221 -13.34 -37.57 3.90
C THR A 221 -13.71 -38.50 2.73
N GLY A 222 -12.72 -39.03 2.00
CA GLY A 222 -12.91 -39.93 0.86
C GLY A 222 -13.27 -39.24 -0.46
N SER A 223 -13.20 -37.91 -0.52
CA SER A 223 -13.44 -37.14 -1.76
C SER A 223 -12.13 -36.84 -2.49
N ASP A 224 -12.18 -36.73 -3.82
CA ASP A 224 -11.01 -36.40 -4.63
C ASP A 224 -10.42 -35.04 -4.25
N PHE A 225 -9.11 -35.00 -4.02
CA PHE A 225 -8.39 -33.78 -3.67
C PHE A 225 -8.43 -32.75 -4.81
N TRP A 226 -8.23 -33.22 -6.05
CA TRP A 226 -8.28 -32.41 -7.27
C TRP A 226 -9.71 -32.26 -7.78
N SER A 227 -10.53 -31.52 -7.06
CA SER A 227 -11.94 -31.26 -7.41
C SER A 227 -12.34 -29.81 -7.16
N GLY A 228 -13.42 -29.36 -7.81
CA GLY A 228 -13.94 -28.00 -7.69
C GLY A 228 -12.93 -26.94 -8.11
N THR A 229 -12.47 -26.13 -7.15
CA THR A 229 -11.49 -25.05 -7.37
C THR A 229 -10.04 -25.52 -7.37
N LYS A 230 -9.75 -26.80 -7.06
CA LYS A 230 -8.40 -27.37 -7.14
C LYS A 230 -8.22 -28.11 -8.45
N ARG A 231 -7.69 -27.42 -9.47
CA ARG A 231 -7.40 -28.03 -10.78
C ARG A 231 -6.09 -28.81 -10.68
N CYS A 232 -6.09 -30.06 -11.15
CA CYS A 232 -4.89 -30.90 -11.15
C CYS A 232 -3.89 -30.34 -12.19
N PRO A 233 -2.65 -29.98 -11.79
CA PRO A 233 -1.71 -29.44 -12.74
C PRO A 233 -0.96 -30.54 -13.51
N HIS A 234 -0.21 -30.12 -14.54
CA HIS A 234 0.78 -30.94 -15.21
C HIS A 234 2.10 -30.17 -15.43
N PRO A 235 3.28 -30.79 -15.23
CA PRO A 235 4.57 -30.15 -15.52
C PRO A 235 4.68 -29.83 -17.02
N LEU A 236 5.20 -28.66 -17.38
CA LEU A 236 5.47 -28.32 -18.77
C LEU A 236 6.86 -28.84 -19.20
N GLN A 237 7.01 -29.10 -20.50
CA GLN A 237 8.30 -29.33 -21.12
C GLN A 237 8.69 -28.11 -21.93
N PHE A 238 9.93 -27.64 -21.77
CA PHE A 238 10.38 -26.46 -22.50
C PHE A 238 10.51 -26.79 -23.97
N ASP A 239 9.81 -26.01 -24.78
CA ASP A 239 9.90 -25.99 -26.24
C ASP A 239 10.36 -24.61 -26.68
N VAL A 240 11.44 -24.56 -27.46
CA VAL A 240 12.00 -23.31 -28.00
C VAL A 240 11.17 -22.76 -29.16
N GLN A 241 10.34 -23.60 -29.80
CA GLN A 241 9.43 -23.21 -30.88
C GLN A 241 8.11 -22.65 -30.34
N ASP A 242 7.80 -22.89 -29.06
CA ASP A 242 6.67 -22.26 -28.41
C ASP A 242 6.96 -20.78 -28.15
N THR A 243 6.07 -19.92 -28.65
CA THR A 243 6.24 -18.47 -28.58
C THR A 243 6.19 -17.96 -27.14
N THR A 244 5.25 -18.47 -26.33
CA THR A 244 5.10 -18.06 -24.92
C THR A 244 6.32 -18.44 -24.10
N HIS A 245 6.86 -19.63 -24.35
CA HIS A 245 8.09 -20.11 -23.72
C HIS A 245 9.27 -19.20 -24.04
N LEU A 246 9.51 -18.89 -25.32
CA LEU A 246 10.64 -18.07 -25.74
C LEU A 246 10.48 -16.61 -25.30
N GLU A 247 9.26 -16.06 -25.31
CA GLU A 247 8.96 -14.71 -24.82
C GLU A 247 9.20 -14.58 -23.31
N PHE A 248 8.88 -15.62 -22.51
CA PHE A 248 9.26 -15.65 -21.09
C PHE A 248 10.78 -15.55 -20.92
N ILE A 249 11.55 -16.34 -21.67
CA ILE A 249 13.01 -16.30 -21.60
C ILE A 249 13.53 -14.91 -22.00
N SER A 250 12.97 -14.32 -23.06
CA SER A 250 13.34 -12.97 -23.51
C SER A 250 13.06 -11.91 -22.44
N ALA A 251 11.85 -11.87 -21.88
CA ALA A 251 11.49 -10.88 -20.88
C ALA A 251 12.30 -11.05 -19.59
N ALA A 252 12.38 -12.28 -19.06
CA ALA A 252 13.10 -12.56 -17.82
C ALA A 252 14.60 -12.25 -17.94
N SER A 253 15.24 -12.65 -19.04
CA SER A 253 16.68 -12.40 -19.25
C SER A 253 16.99 -10.92 -19.45
N ASN A 254 16.14 -10.16 -20.15
CA ASN A 254 16.33 -8.72 -20.34
C ASN A 254 16.10 -7.92 -19.05
N LEU A 255 15.11 -8.27 -18.23
CA LEU A 255 14.90 -7.67 -16.91
C LEU A 255 16.06 -7.99 -15.97
N ARG A 256 16.56 -9.24 -16.00
CA ARG A 256 17.75 -9.62 -15.25
C ARG A 256 18.98 -8.85 -15.72
N ALA A 257 19.17 -8.68 -17.02
CA ALA A 257 20.29 -7.90 -17.56
C ALA A 257 20.22 -6.44 -17.11
N GLU A 258 19.03 -5.83 -17.16
CA GLU A 258 18.78 -4.47 -16.71
C GLU A 258 19.14 -4.26 -15.25
N CYS A 259 18.69 -5.13 -14.34
CA CYS A 259 19.04 -5.07 -12.90
C CYS A 259 20.55 -4.92 -12.65
N TYR A 260 21.39 -5.58 -13.47
CA TYR A 260 22.85 -5.62 -13.28
C TYR A 260 23.60 -4.69 -14.25
N GLY A 261 22.90 -3.85 -15.02
CA GLY A 261 23.51 -2.95 -16.00
C GLY A 261 24.19 -3.67 -17.18
N ILE A 262 23.77 -4.90 -17.48
CA ILE A 262 24.25 -5.69 -18.62
C ILE A 262 23.47 -5.28 -19.88
N PRO A 263 24.12 -5.11 -21.04
CA PRO A 263 23.42 -4.82 -22.29
C PRO A 263 22.33 -5.86 -22.60
N GLN A 264 21.11 -5.36 -22.79
CA GLN A 264 19.95 -6.14 -23.20
C GLN A 264 20.07 -6.66 -24.65
N CYS A 265 19.41 -7.77 -24.96
CA CYS A 265 19.32 -8.33 -26.31
C CYS A 265 17.85 -8.61 -26.65
N ARG A 266 17.37 -7.99 -27.73
CA ARG A 266 15.99 -8.17 -28.22
C ARG A 266 15.86 -9.15 -29.38
N ASN A 267 16.98 -9.70 -29.85
CA ASN A 267 16.99 -10.65 -30.97
C ASN A 267 16.59 -12.05 -30.48
N LEU A 268 15.35 -12.45 -30.79
CA LEU A 268 14.79 -13.75 -30.40
C LEU A 268 15.56 -14.94 -30.98
N SER A 269 16.11 -14.82 -32.19
CA SER A 269 16.93 -15.89 -32.79
C SER A 269 18.20 -16.13 -31.98
N LYS A 270 18.89 -15.05 -31.57
CA LYS A 270 20.07 -15.16 -30.71
C LYS A 270 19.72 -15.76 -29.34
N ILE A 271 18.60 -15.35 -28.75
CA ILE A 271 18.13 -15.91 -27.47
C ILE A 271 17.81 -17.40 -27.61
N SER A 272 17.14 -17.78 -28.71
CA SER A 272 16.80 -19.16 -29.05
C SER A 272 18.04 -20.06 -29.16
N GLU A 273 19.11 -19.58 -29.79
CA GLU A 273 20.38 -20.31 -29.88
C GLU A 273 21.02 -20.51 -28.50
N ILE A 274 21.10 -19.45 -27.69
CA ILE A 274 21.68 -19.53 -26.35
C ILE A 274 20.89 -20.48 -25.47
N VAL A 275 19.55 -20.36 -25.43
CA VAL A 275 18.72 -21.14 -24.51
C VAL A 275 18.76 -22.64 -24.79
N GLN A 276 18.92 -23.05 -26.05
CA GLN A 276 19.07 -24.46 -26.43
C GLN A 276 20.38 -25.08 -25.91
N SER A 277 21.42 -24.27 -25.69
CA SER A 277 22.69 -24.74 -25.15
C SER A 277 22.71 -24.87 -23.62
N VAL A 278 21.65 -24.41 -22.93
CA VAL A 278 21.60 -24.41 -21.47
C VAL A 278 21.40 -25.82 -20.92
N VAL A 279 22.32 -26.26 -20.08
CA VAL A 279 22.22 -27.55 -19.37
C VAL A 279 21.26 -27.40 -18.19
N VAL A 280 20.16 -28.15 -18.22
CA VAL A 280 19.15 -28.17 -17.17
C VAL A 280 19.39 -29.37 -16.24
N PRO A 281 19.64 -29.15 -14.94
CA PRO A 281 19.81 -30.25 -13.99
C PRO A 281 18.54 -31.11 -13.88
N PRO A 282 18.66 -32.44 -13.76
CA PRO A 282 17.49 -33.29 -13.52
C PRO A 282 16.86 -32.98 -12.16
N PHE A 283 15.54 -32.94 -12.12
CA PHE A 283 14.79 -32.70 -10.89
C PHE A 283 14.37 -34.02 -10.23
N VAL A 284 14.59 -34.12 -8.92
CA VAL A 284 14.13 -35.25 -8.10
C VAL A 284 13.26 -34.69 -6.97
N PRO A 285 11.95 -35.03 -6.92
CA PRO A 285 11.07 -34.62 -5.83
C PRO A 285 11.60 -35.07 -4.46
N ARG A 286 11.44 -34.22 -3.44
CA ARG A 286 11.90 -34.49 -2.09
C ARG A 286 10.75 -34.88 -1.17
N SER A 287 10.95 -35.91 -0.35
CA SER A 287 10.05 -36.27 0.75
C SER A 287 10.14 -35.26 1.89
N GLY A 288 9.01 -34.96 2.54
CA GLY A 288 8.94 -34.04 3.68
C GLY A 288 8.84 -32.56 3.33
N VAL A 289 8.71 -32.21 2.04
CA VAL A 289 8.36 -30.84 1.63
C VAL A 289 6.92 -30.56 2.06
N ARG A 290 6.71 -29.60 2.95
CA ARG A 290 5.36 -29.19 3.36
C ARG A 290 4.78 -28.14 2.40
N ILE A 291 3.61 -28.45 1.84
CA ILE A 291 2.83 -27.57 0.98
C ILE A 291 1.56 -27.21 1.74
N ASP A 292 1.35 -25.91 1.93
CA ASP A 292 0.21 -25.40 2.70
C ASP A 292 -1.05 -25.46 1.83
N VAL A 293 -2.07 -26.19 2.30
CA VAL A 293 -3.34 -26.39 1.58
C VAL A 293 -4.37 -25.34 1.99
N THR A 294 -4.26 -24.83 3.21
CA THR A 294 -5.16 -23.82 3.79
C THR A 294 -4.41 -22.54 4.16
N GLU A 295 -5.13 -21.43 4.30
CA GLU A 295 -4.54 -20.17 4.77
C GLU A 295 -4.02 -20.27 6.20
N ALA A 296 -4.73 -21.00 7.07
CA ALA A 296 -4.33 -21.22 8.45
C ALA A 296 -2.95 -21.90 8.54
N GLU A 297 -2.70 -22.89 7.67
CA GLU A 297 -1.38 -23.54 7.57
C GLU A 297 -0.29 -22.58 7.10
N ALA A 298 -0.58 -21.77 6.07
CA ALA A 298 0.37 -20.80 5.54
C ALA A 298 0.73 -19.73 6.58
N GLN A 299 -0.25 -19.19 7.31
CA GLN A 299 -0.05 -18.19 8.36
C GLN A 299 0.75 -18.75 9.54
N ALA A 300 0.44 -19.96 10.00
CA ALA A 300 1.15 -20.62 11.08
C ALA A 300 2.64 -20.81 10.76
N ARG A 301 2.97 -21.05 9.48
CA ARG A 301 4.37 -21.20 9.03
C ARG A 301 5.12 -19.88 9.00
N SER A 302 4.51 -18.81 8.51
CA SER A 302 5.13 -17.48 8.49
C SER A 302 5.43 -16.95 9.90
N ALA A 303 4.61 -17.33 10.89
CA ALA A 303 4.79 -16.98 12.29
C ALA A 303 5.80 -17.87 13.05
N ALA A 304 6.36 -18.90 12.40
CA ALA A 304 7.28 -19.81 13.06
C ALA A 304 8.60 -19.10 13.44
N PRO A 305 9.11 -19.31 14.66
CA PRO A 305 10.36 -18.70 15.10
C PRO A 305 11.56 -19.16 14.26
N ILE A 306 12.61 -18.32 14.21
CA ILE A 306 13.87 -18.66 13.54
C ILE A 306 14.48 -19.88 14.22
N THR A 307 14.57 -20.99 13.50
CA THR A 307 15.14 -22.23 14.03
C THR A 307 16.63 -22.41 13.70
N ASP A 308 17.18 -21.66 12.73
CA ASP A 308 18.55 -21.87 12.21
C ASP A 308 19.43 -20.61 12.31
N THR A 309 19.79 -20.26 13.55
CA THR A 309 20.69 -19.13 13.85
C THR A 309 22.10 -19.32 13.30
N SER A 310 22.60 -20.57 13.20
CA SER A 310 23.93 -20.87 12.66
C SER A 310 24.03 -20.55 11.17
N ARG A 311 22.99 -20.85 10.38
CA ARG A 311 22.95 -20.48 8.96
C ARG A 311 22.91 -18.96 8.77
N LEU A 312 22.16 -18.26 9.62
CA LEU A 312 22.08 -16.80 9.60
C LEU A 312 23.45 -16.14 9.86
N GLU A 313 24.22 -16.64 10.83
CA GLU A 313 25.58 -16.15 11.10
C GLU A 313 26.53 -16.36 9.91
N LYS A 314 26.46 -17.53 9.24
CA LYS A 314 27.26 -17.81 8.04
C LYS A 314 26.94 -16.85 6.90
N LEU A 315 25.66 -16.55 6.69
CA LEU A 315 25.21 -15.59 5.67
C LEU A 315 25.73 -14.18 5.96
N GLN A 316 25.62 -13.73 7.22
CA GLN A 316 26.15 -12.43 7.63
C GLN A 316 27.65 -12.33 7.38
N LYS A 317 28.41 -13.38 7.74
CA LYS A 317 29.87 -13.40 7.52
C LYS A 317 30.22 -13.31 6.04
N ALA A 318 29.51 -14.07 5.19
CA ALA A 318 29.72 -14.04 3.75
C ALA A 318 29.41 -12.65 3.15
N LEU A 319 28.29 -12.05 3.53
CA LEU A 319 27.88 -10.73 3.03
C LEU A 319 28.80 -9.60 3.53
N ARG A 320 29.25 -9.63 4.79
CA ARG A 320 30.21 -8.66 5.33
C ARG A 320 31.58 -8.73 4.64
N SER A 321 31.96 -9.91 4.13
CA SER A 321 33.22 -10.08 3.39
C SER A 321 33.15 -9.57 1.94
N PHE A 322 31.98 -9.16 1.46
CA PHE A 322 31.82 -8.59 0.12
C PHE A 322 32.38 -7.16 0.07
N SER A 323 33.56 -7.00 -0.54
CA SER A 323 34.33 -5.74 -0.57
C SER A 323 34.21 -4.95 -1.88
N ASN A 324 33.54 -5.48 -2.91
CA ASN A 324 33.35 -4.84 -4.21
C ASN A 324 32.09 -3.95 -4.26
N THR A 325 31.84 -3.15 -3.23
CA THR A 325 30.66 -2.30 -3.14
C THR A 325 30.75 -1.04 -4.00
N SER A 326 31.96 -0.58 -4.36
CA SER A 326 32.17 0.70 -5.04
C SER A 326 32.11 0.67 -6.57
N THR A 327 32.14 -0.51 -7.20
CA THR A 327 32.15 -0.67 -8.67
C THR A 327 30.90 -1.34 -9.23
N LEU A 328 30.08 -1.96 -8.38
CA LEU A 328 28.85 -2.62 -8.80
C LEU A 328 27.67 -1.66 -8.65
N HIS A 329 27.08 -1.26 -9.78
CA HIS A 329 25.82 -0.52 -9.80
C HIS A 329 24.67 -1.49 -10.08
N ILE A 330 23.61 -1.40 -9.26
CA ILE A 330 22.38 -2.16 -9.43
C ILE A 330 21.28 -1.18 -9.82
N ASN A 331 20.66 -1.42 -10.98
CA ASN A 331 19.51 -0.64 -11.41
C ASN A 331 18.29 -1.14 -10.65
N VAL A 332 17.63 -0.25 -9.92
CA VAL A 332 16.38 -0.56 -9.23
C VAL A 332 15.27 -0.57 -10.28
N ILE A 333 14.63 -1.72 -10.45
CA ILE A 333 13.46 -1.85 -11.33
C ILE A 333 12.22 -1.41 -10.55
N GLU A 334 11.44 -0.53 -11.16
CA GLU A 334 10.12 -0.13 -10.68
C GLU A 334 9.07 -0.54 -11.71
N PHE A 335 7.96 -1.12 -11.25
CA PHE A 335 6.92 -1.53 -12.17
C PHE A 335 6.27 -0.35 -12.89
N GLU A 336 6.36 -0.38 -14.21
CA GLU A 336 5.66 0.51 -15.12
C GLU A 336 4.85 -0.32 -16.12
N LYS A 337 3.53 -0.13 -16.12
CA LYS A 337 2.57 -0.84 -16.97
C LYS A 337 2.36 -0.14 -18.32
N ASP A 338 2.68 1.14 -18.40
CA ASP A 338 2.37 2.02 -19.55
C ASP A 338 3.54 2.23 -20.52
N ASP A 339 4.67 1.59 -20.26
CA ASP A 339 5.79 1.49 -21.18
C ASP A 339 5.86 0.08 -21.78
N ASP A 340 5.56 -0.02 -23.07
CA ASP A 340 5.54 -1.29 -23.80
C ASP A 340 6.93 -1.80 -24.20
N THR A 341 7.99 -1.06 -23.86
CA THR A 341 9.37 -1.39 -24.24
C THR A 341 10.19 -2.00 -23.10
N ASN A 342 9.71 -1.95 -21.86
CA ASN A 342 10.46 -2.32 -20.65
C ASN A 342 10.35 -3.80 -20.23
N PHE A 343 9.66 -4.65 -21.00
CA PHE A 343 9.44 -6.07 -20.69
C PHE A 343 8.62 -6.40 -19.42
N HIS A 344 8.11 -5.42 -18.67
CA HIS A 344 7.36 -5.69 -17.44
C HIS A 344 6.07 -6.46 -17.72
N MET A 345 5.23 -5.92 -18.60
CA MET A 345 3.97 -6.56 -18.98
C MET A 345 4.20 -7.83 -19.78
N ASP A 346 5.29 -7.91 -20.54
CA ASP A 346 5.63 -9.11 -21.31
C ASP A 346 5.99 -10.26 -20.36
N PHE A 347 6.82 -10.00 -19.34
CA PHE A 347 7.13 -10.98 -18.29
C PHE A 347 5.87 -11.42 -17.55
N ILE A 348 5.02 -10.50 -17.10
CA ILE A 348 3.81 -10.83 -16.34
C ILE A 348 2.84 -11.67 -17.19
N THR A 349 2.64 -11.29 -18.45
CA THR A 349 1.70 -11.98 -19.35
C THR A 349 2.18 -13.39 -19.65
N THR A 350 3.44 -13.58 -20.05
CA THR A 350 3.97 -14.92 -20.39
C THR A 350 4.05 -15.81 -19.16
N THR A 351 4.51 -15.27 -18.03
CA THR A 351 4.56 -15.97 -16.74
C THR A 351 3.19 -16.45 -16.28
N SER A 352 2.16 -15.60 -16.40
CA SER A 352 0.79 -15.96 -16.07
C SER A 352 0.25 -17.02 -17.02
N ASN A 353 0.46 -16.89 -18.32
CA ASN A 353 -0.06 -17.82 -19.32
C ASN A 353 0.60 -19.20 -19.22
N LEU A 354 1.90 -19.28 -18.94
CA LEU A 354 2.61 -20.55 -18.65
C LEU A 354 2.02 -21.25 -17.41
N ARG A 355 1.74 -20.48 -16.35
CA ARG A 355 1.07 -21.04 -15.17
C ARG A 355 -0.39 -21.38 -15.45
N ALA A 356 -1.07 -20.64 -16.31
CA ALA A 356 -2.42 -20.96 -16.74
C ALA A 356 -2.44 -22.31 -17.46
N GLU A 357 -1.47 -22.54 -18.35
CA GLU A 357 -1.27 -23.82 -19.04
C GLU A 357 -1.06 -24.96 -18.04
N ASN A 358 -0.19 -24.80 -17.02
CA ASN A 358 0.01 -25.83 -15.99
C ASN A 358 -1.30 -26.34 -15.38
N TYR A 359 -2.31 -25.49 -15.23
CA TYR A 359 -3.59 -25.78 -14.56
C TYR A 359 -4.78 -25.79 -15.54
N GLU A 360 -4.51 -25.86 -16.85
CA GLU A 360 -5.51 -25.87 -17.93
C GLU A 360 -6.48 -24.65 -17.92
N ILE A 361 -6.01 -23.51 -17.42
CA ILE A 361 -6.77 -22.25 -17.33
C ILE A 361 -6.68 -21.52 -18.69
N PRO A 362 -7.78 -20.98 -19.24
CA PRO A 362 -7.74 -20.19 -20.47
C PRO A 362 -6.80 -18.99 -20.32
N PRO A 363 -5.85 -18.77 -21.26
CA PRO A 363 -4.88 -17.68 -21.17
C PRO A 363 -5.56 -16.31 -21.34
N ALA A 364 -4.84 -15.25 -20.95
CA ALA A 364 -5.22 -13.86 -21.25
C ALA A 364 -4.25 -13.24 -22.25
N ASP A 365 -4.78 -12.37 -23.11
CA ASP A 365 -3.94 -11.49 -23.91
C ASP A 365 -3.25 -10.43 -23.06
N ARG A 366 -2.31 -9.70 -23.67
CA ARG A 366 -1.54 -8.64 -23.02
C ARG A 366 -2.43 -7.49 -22.50
N LEU A 367 -3.53 -7.17 -23.18
CA LEU A 367 -4.42 -6.06 -22.79
C LEU A 367 -5.20 -6.41 -21.52
N LYS A 368 -5.83 -7.59 -21.49
CA LYS A 368 -6.52 -8.12 -20.31
C LYS A 368 -5.55 -8.31 -19.15
N SER A 369 -4.34 -8.81 -19.44
CA SER A 369 -3.27 -8.96 -18.44
C SER A 369 -2.87 -7.59 -17.85
N LYS A 370 -2.71 -6.56 -18.68
CA LYS A 370 -2.39 -5.19 -18.25
C LYS A 370 -3.49 -4.56 -17.41
N LEU A 371 -4.76 -4.77 -17.77
CA LEU A 371 -5.91 -4.31 -16.99
C LEU A 371 -5.87 -4.87 -15.55
N ILE A 372 -5.69 -6.18 -15.42
CA ILE A 372 -5.74 -6.89 -14.14
C ILE A 372 -4.47 -6.66 -13.32
N ALA A 373 -3.28 -6.99 -13.86
CA ALA A 373 -2.02 -6.92 -13.14
C ALA A 373 -1.57 -5.47 -12.86
N GLY A 374 -1.96 -4.55 -13.75
CA GLY A 374 -1.73 -3.11 -13.59
C GLY A 374 -2.73 -2.42 -12.66
N LYS A 375 -3.73 -3.15 -12.13
CA LYS A 375 -4.86 -2.61 -11.36
C LYS A 375 -5.45 -1.36 -12.01
N ILE A 376 -5.63 -1.39 -13.34
CA ILE A 376 -6.09 -0.21 -14.07
C ILE A 376 -7.55 0.04 -13.70
N ILE A 377 -7.81 1.23 -13.16
CA ILE A 377 -9.16 1.72 -12.89
C ILE A 377 -9.71 2.27 -14.21
N PRO A 378 -10.77 1.67 -14.79
CA PRO A 378 -11.38 2.20 -16.00
C PRO A 378 -11.90 3.62 -15.77
N ALA A 379 -11.63 4.51 -16.71
CA ALA A 379 -12.09 5.89 -16.67
C ALA A 379 -12.52 6.34 -18.07
N ILE A 380 -13.56 7.18 -18.13
CA ILE A 380 -14.06 7.77 -19.37
C ILE A 380 -14.45 9.22 -19.11
N ALA A 381 -14.13 10.10 -20.06
CA ALA A 381 -14.33 11.54 -19.92
C ALA A 381 -15.79 11.93 -19.65
N THR A 382 -16.75 11.18 -20.19
CA THR A 382 -18.19 11.43 -20.00
C THR A 382 -18.59 11.39 -18.51
N THR A 383 -18.20 10.34 -17.79
CA THR A 383 -18.47 10.19 -16.36
C THR A 383 -17.71 11.25 -15.56
N THR A 384 -16.44 11.50 -15.88
CA THR A 384 -15.62 12.52 -15.19
C THR A 384 -16.23 13.92 -15.32
N SER A 385 -16.64 14.32 -16.52
CA SER A 385 -17.27 15.62 -16.75
C SER A 385 -18.61 15.75 -16.03
N LEU A 386 -19.43 14.69 -16.01
CA LEU A 386 -20.70 14.69 -15.28
C LEU A 386 -20.46 14.87 -13.79
N VAL A 387 -19.60 14.05 -13.18
CA VAL A 387 -19.31 14.09 -11.74
C VAL A 387 -18.72 15.44 -11.34
N ALA A 388 -17.78 15.98 -12.12
CA ALA A 388 -17.22 17.31 -11.87
C ALA A 388 -18.31 18.40 -11.92
N GLY A 389 -19.25 18.31 -12.86
CA GLY A 389 -20.40 19.22 -12.92
C GLY A 389 -21.26 19.16 -11.66
N LEU A 390 -21.55 17.96 -11.15
CA LEU A 390 -22.31 17.77 -9.90
C LEU A 390 -21.57 18.33 -8.69
N VAL A 391 -20.25 18.13 -8.60
CA VAL A 391 -19.40 18.73 -7.55
C VAL A 391 -19.51 20.26 -7.57
N CYS A 392 -19.47 20.88 -8.75
CA CYS A 392 -19.61 22.33 -8.89
C CYS A 392 -20.99 22.85 -8.43
N LEU A 393 -22.05 22.06 -8.58
CA LEU A 393 -23.38 22.43 -8.06
C LEU A 393 -23.39 22.51 -6.53
N GLU A 394 -22.69 21.59 -5.85
CA GLU A 394 -22.54 21.63 -4.39
C GLU A 394 -21.58 22.75 -3.95
N LEU A 395 -20.55 23.05 -4.75
CA LEU A 395 -19.68 24.21 -4.51
C LEU A 395 -20.46 25.53 -4.45
N PHE A 396 -21.44 25.75 -5.34
CA PHE A 396 -22.29 26.94 -5.28
C PHE A 396 -23.01 27.07 -3.93
N LYS A 397 -23.41 25.94 -3.35
CA LYS A 397 -24.10 25.96 -2.06
C LYS A 397 -23.15 26.30 -0.91
N LEU A 398 -21.92 25.78 -0.96
CA LEU A 398 -20.88 26.08 0.01
C LEU A 398 -20.51 27.56 0.00
N VAL A 399 -20.26 28.15 -1.18
CA VAL A 399 -19.87 29.57 -1.27
C VAL A 399 -21.01 30.53 -0.90
N GLN A 400 -22.27 30.08 -1.00
CA GLN A 400 -23.44 30.82 -0.50
C GLN A 400 -23.62 30.70 1.02
N GLY A 401 -22.85 29.84 1.69
CA GLY A 401 -22.90 29.68 3.15
C GLY A 401 -24.16 28.96 3.65
N HIS A 402 -24.77 28.09 2.83
CA HIS A 402 -25.95 27.34 3.26
C HIS A 402 -25.62 26.42 4.44
N LYS A 403 -26.53 26.40 5.42
CA LYS A 403 -26.43 25.56 6.64
C LYS A 403 -27.54 24.52 6.77
N ASN A 404 -28.49 24.51 5.83
CA ASN A 404 -29.56 23.51 5.83
C ASN A 404 -29.05 22.23 5.15
N LEU A 405 -29.02 21.12 5.90
CA LEU A 405 -28.60 19.81 5.42
C LEU A 405 -29.39 19.37 4.18
N GLU A 406 -30.70 19.64 4.16
CA GLU A 406 -31.62 19.25 3.08
C GLU A 406 -31.27 19.89 1.73
N LEU A 407 -30.52 20.99 1.72
CA LEU A 407 -30.10 21.65 0.48
C LEU A 407 -28.95 20.91 -0.20
N PHE A 408 -28.11 20.22 0.57
CA PHE A 408 -26.98 19.47 0.04
C PHE A 408 -27.43 18.12 -0.52
N LYS A 409 -26.69 17.63 -1.52
CA LYS A 409 -26.96 16.35 -2.15
C LYS A 409 -25.67 15.59 -2.39
N ASN A 410 -25.58 14.40 -1.81
CA ASN A 410 -24.69 13.38 -2.32
C ASN A 410 -25.31 12.78 -3.59
N ALA A 411 -24.48 12.29 -4.49
CA ALA A 411 -24.94 11.75 -5.76
C ALA A 411 -24.27 10.41 -6.07
N TYR A 412 -25.03 9.51 -6.68
CA TYR A 412 -24.53 8.31 -7.33
C TYR A 412 -25.05 8.25 -8.76
N VAL A 413 -24.18 7.92 -9.71
CA VAL A 413 -24.52 7.80 -11.12
C VAL A 413 -23.99 6.50 -11.70
N ASP A 414 -24.73 5.94 -12.64
CA ASP A 414 -24.25 4.87 -13.53
C ASP A 414 -24.79 5.11 -14.95
N LEU A 415 -23.90 5.60 -15.83
CA LEU A 415 -24.23 5.92 -17.21
C LEU A 415 -24.50 4.69 -18.09
N ALA A 416 -24.14 3.48 -17.64
CA ALA A 416 -24.49 2.25 -18.36
C ALA A 416 -25.98 1.90 -18.20
N LEU A 417 -26.59 2.28 -17.07
CA LEU A 417 -28.01 2.07 -16.74
C LEU A 417 -28.86 3.33 -16.91
N PRO A 418 -28.31 4.41 -17.48
CA PRO A 418 -28.69 5.80 -17.21
C PRO A 418 -29.27 6.11 -15.81
N PHE A 419 -28.67 5.57 -14.76
CA PHE A 419 -29.14 5.77 -13.39
C PHE A 419 -28.49 7.00 -12.75
N THR A 420 -29.29 7.80 -12.04
CA THR A 420 -28.81 8.90 -11.19
C THR A 420 -29.68 8.96 -9.96
N SER A 421 -29.05 8.98 -8.79
CA SER A 421 -29.71 9.13 -7.51
C SER A 421 -29.04 10.24 -6.72
N PHE A 422 -29.87 11.10 -6.14
CA PHE A 422 -29.45 12.11 -5.17
C PHE A 422 -30.03 11.75 -3.83
N TYR A 423 -29.21 11.85 -2.79
CA TYR A 423 -29.63 11.61 -1.42
C TYR A 423 -29.02 12.66 -0.51
N GLU A 424 -29.71 12.91 0.60
CA GLU A 424 -29.22 13.85 1.61
C GLU A 424 -27.93 13.31 2.26
N PRO A 425 -26.92 14.16 2.51
CA PRO A 425 -25.77 13.77 3.32
C PRO A 425 -26.21 13.38 4.73
N VAL A 426 -25.52 12.40 5.31
CA VAL A 426 -25.82 11.94 6.67
C VAL A 426 -25.30 12.96 7.68
N ALA A 427 -26.11 13.30 8.69
CA ALA A 427 -25.69 14.13 9.80
C ALA A 427 -24.63 13.39 10.66
N PRO A 428 -23.68 14.10 11.30
CA PRO A 428 -22.67 13.42 12.10
C PRO A 428 -23.30 12.74 13.31
N ILE A 429 -22.81 11.55 13.64
CA ILE A 429 -23.22 10.83 14.86
C ILE A 429 -22.89 11.71 16.06
N LYS A 430 -23.87 11.86 16.95
CA LYS A 430 -23.73 12.64 18.17
C LYS A 430 -23.64 11.73 19.38
N SER A 431 -22.62 11.98 20.19
CA SER A 431 -22.40 11.35 21.48
C SER A 431 -22.59 12.38 22.60
N LYS A 432 -22.72 11.90 23.84
CA LYS A 432 -22.89 12.77 25.01
C LYS A 432 -22.04 12.31 26.16
N TYR A 433 -21.48 13.28 26.87
CA TYR A 433 -21.00 13.11 28.24
C TYR A 433 -21.72 14.15 29.11
N TYR A 434 -22.40 13.69 30.17
CA TYR A 434 -23.37 14.48 30.92
C TYR A 434 -24.38 15.19 29.99
N ASP A 435 -24.53 16.51 30.11
CA ASP A 435 -25.40 17.33 29.27
C ASP A 435 -24.71 17.89 28.01
N THR A 436 -23.42 17.57 27.80
CA THR A 436 -22.67 18.08 26.64
C THR A 436 -22.78 17.11 25.47
N GLU A 437 -23.37 17.58 24.37
CA GLU A 437 -23.46 16.87 23.10
C GLU A 437 -22.27 17.22 22.21
N PHE A 438 -21.70 16.22 21.56
CA PHE A 438 -20.55 16.40 20.66
C PHE A 438 -20.59 15.41 19.51
N SER A 439 -19.81 15.70 18.48
CA SER A 439 -19.67 14.94 17.24
C SER A 439 -18.20 14.84 16.84
N LEU A 440 -17.92 14.23 15.68
CA LEU A 440 -16.56 14.16 15.10
C LEU A 440 -15.92 15.55 14.86
N TRP A 441 -16.72 16.62 14.80
CA TRP A 441 -16.24 18.00 14.54
C TRP A 441 -15.81 18.75 15.82
N ASP A 442 -16.19 18.22 16.97
CA ASP A 442 -15.93 18.82 18.26
C ASP A 442 -14.59 18.35 18.83
N ARG A 443 -13.97 19.20 19.63
CA ARG A 443 -12.69 18.94 20.30
C ARG A 443 -12.51 19.85 21.49
N PHE A 444 -11.67 19.44 22.43
CA PHE A 444 -11.17 20.33 23.48
C PHE A 444 -10.05 21.20 22.94
N GLU A 445 -10.15 22.52 23.13
CA GLU A 445 -9.11 23.48 22.76
C GLU A 445 -8.31 23.84 24.01
N LEU A 446 -7.08 23.36 24.09
CA LEU A 446 -6.16 23.62 25.19
C LEU A 446 -4.89 24.30 24.68
N SER A 447 -4.24 25.09 25.53
CA SER A 447 -2.99 25.78 25.22
C SER A 447 -1.97 25.61 26.32
N GLY A 448 -0.71 25.46 25.92
CA GLY A 448 0.42 25.32 26.82
C GLY A 448 0.96 26.62 27.40
N PRO A 449 1.94 26.52 28.33
CA PRO A 449 2.49 25.27 28.85
C PRO A 449 1.57 24.61 29.90
N MET A 450 1.30 23.31 29.75
CA MET A 450 0.51 22.49 30.67
C MET A 450 1.25 21.17 30.97
N THR A 451 1.23 20.75 32.23
CA THR A 451 1.74 19.43 32.65
C THR A 451 0.69 18.35 32.46
N LEU A 452 1.11 17.07 32.42
CA LEU A 452 0.16 15.96 32.42
C LEU A 452 -0.77 16.02 33.64
N GLN A 453 -0.23 16.33 34.82
CA GLN A 453 -1.03 16.54 36.02
C GLN A 453 -2.04 17.68 35.85
N GLY A 454 -1.62 18.83 35.32
CA GLY A 454 -2.52 19.96 35.07
C GLY A 454 -3.63 19.64 34.08
N LEU A 455 -3.36 18.80 33.07
CA LEU A 455 -4.39 18.31 32.14
C LEU A 455 -5.41 17.40 32.85
N ILE A 456 -4.94 16.45 33.66
CA ILE A 456 -5.82 15.56 34.42
C ILE A 456 -6.68 16.35 35.41
N GLU A 457 -6.09 17.31 36.12
CA GLU A 457 -6.80 18.21 37.03
C GLU A 457 -7.81 19.10 36.30
N TYR A 458 -7.46 19.63 35.12
CA TYR A 458 -8.39 20.40 34.30
C TYR A 458 -9.64 19.59 33.92
N PHE A 459 -9.45 18.36 33.41
CA PHE A 459 -10.56 17.46 33.05
C PHE A 459 -11.43 17.14 34.28
N LYS A 460 -10.80 16.87 35.42
CA LYS A 460 -11.51 16.54 36.65
C LYS A 460 -12.28 17.74 37.22
N ASP A 461 -11.63 18.89 37.35
CA ASP A 461 -12.18 20.03 38.07
C ASP A 461 -13.17 20.81 37.20
N SER A 462 -12.84 20.99 35.91
CA SER A 462 -13.62 21.82 34.98
C SER A 462 -14.68 21.03 34.22
N LEU A 463 -14.39 19.78 33.84
CA LEU A 463 -15.29 18.95 33.02
C LEU A 463 -15.95 17.81 33.81
N LYS A 464 -15.55 17.60 35.07
CA LYS A 464 -15.99 16.46 35.91
C LYS A 464 -15.63 15.10 35.33
N LEU A 465 -14.65 15.05 34.44
CA LEU A 465 -14.20 13.83 33.78
C LEU A 465 -12.89 13.32 34.39
N ASN A 466 -12.85 12.04 34.71
CA ASN A 466 -11.64 11.37 35.18
C ASN A 466 -10.87 10.80 34.00
N VAL A 467 -9.69 11.34 33.68
CA VAL A 467 -8.86 10.81 32.59
C VAL A 467 -8.32 9.43 32.96
N THR A 468 -8.71 8.41 32.19
CA THR A 468 -8.28 7.02 32.40
C THR A 468 -7.10 6.67 31.49
N MET A 469 -7.04 7.24 30.28
CA MET A 469 -5.97 7.03 29.31
C MET A 469 -5.74 8.28 28.46
N LEU A 470 -4.48 8.54 28.09
CA LEU A 470 -4.08 9.59 27.16
C LEU A 470 -3.07 9.01 26.16
N SER A 471 -3.31 9.22 24.87
CA SER A 471 -2.41 8.80 23.79
C SER A 471 -2.19 9.90 22.77
N GLN A 472 -1.08 9.78 22.05
CA GLN A 472 -0.76 10.58 20.87
C GLN A 472 -0.37 9.61 19.76
N ASP A 473 -1.15 9.58 18.69
CA ASP A 473 -1.08 8.55 17.65
C ASP A 473 -1.07 7.13 18.26
N VAL A 474 -0.04 6.35 17.97
CA VAL A 474 0.15 4.97 18.46
C VAL A 474 0.77 4.89 19.86
N SER A 475 1.15 6.02 20.45
CA SER A 475 1.92 6.08 21.68
C SER A 475 1.06 6.38 22.90
N MET A 476 1.03 5.46 23.86
CA MET A 476 0.34 5.63 25.14
C MET A 476 1.17 6.49 26.12
N LEU A 477 0.70 7.71 26.36
CA LEU A 477 1.36 8.70 27.21
C LEU A 477 1.00 8.49 28.68
N TYR A 478 -0.25 8.16 28.98
CA TYR A 478 -0.73 7.90 30.33
C TYR A 478 -1.82 6.83 30.31
N ALA A 479 -1.85 5.97 31.34
CA ALA A 479 -3.00 5.15 31.66
C ALA A 479 -3.04 4.88 33.17
N PHE A 480 -4.23 4.79 33.76
CA PHE A 480 -4.39 4.59 35.20
C PHE A 480 -3.73 3.28 35.68
N PHE A 481 -3.68 2.24 34.84
CA PHE A 481 -3.06 0.94 35.15
C PHE A 481 -1.54 0.87 34.92
N MET A 482 -0.88 1.95 34.47
CA MET A 482 0.59 1.96 34.36
C MET A 482 1.26 1.82 35.73
N PRO A 483 2.49 1.28 35.84
CA PRO A 483 3.21 1.20 37.11
C PRO A 483 3.32 2.56 37.82
N GLU A 484 3.12 2.59 39.14
CA GLU A 484 3.03 3.83 39.92
C GLU A 484 4.25 4.74 39.75
N ALA A 485 5.46 4.16 39.75
CA ALA A 485 6.71 4.90 39.54
C ALA A 485 6.70 5.65 38.20
N LYS A 486 6.21 5.00 37.13
CA LYS A 486 6.12 5.54 35.78
C LYS A 486 5.05 6.64 35.68
N ARG A 487 3.93 6.50 36.39
CA ARG A 487 2.90 7.55 36.46
C ARG A 487 3.43 8.79 37.16
N LYS A 488 4.05 8.63 38.34
CA LYS A 488 4.63 9.75 39.11
C LYS A 488 5.69 10.52 38.33
N GLU A 489 6.55 9.80 37.60
CA GLU A 489 7.54 10.40 36.71
C GLU A 489 6.90 11.25 35.60
N ARG A 490 5.85 10.73 34.95
CA ARG A 490 5.20 11.41 33.81
C ARG A 490 4.27 12.55 34.21
N LEU A 491 3.65 12.50 35.38
CA LEU A 491 2.68 13.50 35.85
C LEU A 491 3.26 14.92 35.90
N VAL A 492 4.52 15.05 36.30
CA VAL A 492 5.21 16.35 36.43
C VAL A 492 5.77 16.87 35.10
N MET A 493 5.80 16.06 34.05
CA MET A 493 6.31 16.47 32.74
C MET A 493 5.33 17.41 32.05
N SER A 494 5.85 18.38 31.28
CA SER A 494 5.03 19.12 30.32
C SER A 494 4.49 18.15 29.25
N LEU A 495 3.31 18.43 28.68
CA LEU A 495 2.77 17.58 27.62
C LEU A 495 3.71 17.49 26.40
N LYS A 496 4.48 18.55 26.12
CA LYS A 496 5.53 18.59 25.10
C LYS A 496 6.65 17.59 25.42
N ASP A 497 7.25 17.71 26.61
CA ASP A 497 8.36 16.84 27.02
C ASP A 497 7.92 15.38 27.14
N LEU A 498 6.69 15.14 27.61
CA LEU A 498 6.11 13.81 27.71
C LEU A 498 6.05 13.13 26.35
N VAL A 499 5.58 13.82 25.32
CA VAL A 499 5.56 13.28 23.94
C VAL A 499 6.98 12.98 23.46
N GLU A 500 7.93 13.89 23.65
CA GLU A 500 9.31 13.68 23.19
C GLU A 500 9.99 12.49 23.88
N VAL A 501 9.79 12.33 25.19
CA VAL A 501 10.34 11.23 25.99
C VAL A 501 9.73 9.89 25.57
N VAL A 502 8.41 9.82 25.41
CA VAL A 502 7.72 8.57 25.07
C VAL A 502 8.01 8.14 23.63
N ASN A 503 7.98 9.09 22.69
CA ASN A 503 8.24 8.82 21.27
C ASN A 503 9.74 8.69 20.95
N LYS A 504 10.63 9.03 21.90
CA LYS A 504 12.09 9.06 21.73
C LYS A 504 12.52 9.91 20.53
N ARG A 505 11.75 10.94 20.21
CA ARG A 505 11.93 11.84 19.07
C ARG A 505 11.53 13.24 19.47
N LYS A 506 12.32 14.23 19.06
CA LYS A 506 11.98 15.64 19.27
C LYS A 506 10.81 16.03 18.37
N ILE A 507 9.95 16.90 18.88
CA ILE A 507 8.87 17.49 18.08
C ILE A 507 9.51 18.44 17.06
N PRO A 508 9.21 18.29 15.75
CA PRO A 508 9.77 19.17 14.74
C PRO A 508 9.39 20.65 14.97
N PRO A 509 10.27 21.62 14.65
CA PRO A 509 10.01 23.04 14.92
C PRO A 509 8.78 23.64 14.22
N HIS A 510 8.33 23.02 13.12
CA HIS A 510 7.14 23.48 12.38
C HIS A 510 5.82 23.02 13.03
N VAL A 511 5.85 22.07 13.96
CA VAL A 511 4.66 21.58 14.65
C VAL A 511 4.29 22.57 15.75
N LYS A 512 3.13 23.22 15.60
CA LYS A 512 2.61 24.21 16.56
C LYS A 512 1.55 23.60 17.50
N VAL A 513 0.96 22.48 17.10
CA VAL A 513 -0.18 21.87 17.78
C VAL A 513 0.06 20.36 17.91
N LEU A 514 -0.33 19.81 19.06
CA LEU A 514 -0.39 18.38 19.31
C LEU A 514 -1.85 17.93 19.40
N VAL A 515 -2.14 16.75 18.86
CA VAL A 515 -3.46 16.10 18.98
C VAL A 515 -3.33 14.97 19.98
N PHE A 516 -4.24 14.91 20.95
CA PHE A 516 -4.31 13.81 21.89
C PHE A 516 -5.68 13.14 21.85
N ASP A 517 -5.66 11.82 21.88
CA ASP A 517 -6.84 11.00 22.16
C ASP A 517 -6.91 10.74 23.66
N VAL A 518 -8.09 10.91 24.24
CA VAL A 518 -8.31 10.80 25.67
C VAL A 518 -9.49 9.88 25.94
N CYS A 519 -9.31 8.95 26.86
CA CYS A 519 -10.39 8.15 27.42
C CYS A 519 -10.69 8.66 28.83
N CYS A 520 -11.97 8.77 29.15
CA CYS A 520 -12.44 9.30 30.41
C CYS A 520 -13.50 8.39 31.02
N SER A 521 -13.61 8.43 32.35
CA SER A 521 -14.79 7.99 33.08
C SER A 521 -15.53 9.18 33.69
N ASP A 522 -16.82 9.03 33.91
CA ASP A 522 -17.64 9.98 34.66
C ASP A 522 -17.37 9.90 36.18
N GLU A 523 -18.09 10.70 36.97
CA GLU A 523 -18.00 10.71 38.44
C GLU A 523 -18.50 9.41 39.10
N HIS A 524 -19.09 8.50 38.31
CA HIS A 524 -19.58 7.19 38.74
C HIS A 524 -18.70 6.04 38.20
N ASP A 525 -17.48 6.35 37.76
CA ASP A 525 -16.51 5.42 37.20
C ASP A 525 -17.02 4.64 35.97
N LYS A 526 -17.99 5.21 35.23
CA LYS A 526 -18.44 4.66 33.96
C LYS A 526 -17.67 5.29 32.81
N ASP A 527 -17.12 4.46 31.93
CA ASP A 527 -16.45 4.93 30.72
C ASP A 527 -17.41 5.75 29.84
N VAL A 528 -16.92 6.90 29.37
CA VAL A 528 -17.65 7.83 28.51
C VAL A 528 -16.79 8.26 27.33
N ASP A 529 -17.40 8.31 26.15
CA ASP A 529 -16.78 8.88 24.96
C ASP A 529 -16.70 10.39 25.09
N VAL A 530 -15.58 10.97 24.67
CA VAL A 530 -15.34 12.41 24.72
C VAL A 530 -14.61 12.86 23.44
N PRO A 531 -14.67 14.15 23.08
CA PRO A 531 -13.88 14.69 21.99
C PRO A 531 -12.36 14.53 22.19
N TYR A 532 -11.60 14.53 21.08
CA TYR A 532 -10.14 14.62 21.13
C TYR A 532 -9.67 16.00 21.63
N ILE A 533 -8.39 16.10 21.97
CA ILE A 533 -7.77 17.34 22.45
C ILE A 533 -6.90 17.93 21.35
N ARG A 534 -7.13 19.20 21.03
CA ARG A 534 -6.22 20.05 20.27
C ARG A 534 -5.41 20.90 21.25
N TYR A 535 -4.12 20.61 21.39
CA TYR A 535 -3.22 21.27 22.33
C TYR A 535 -2.19 22.15 21.62
N VAL A 536 -2.33 23.46 21.74
CA VAL A 536 -1.40 24.45 21.15
C VAL A 536 -0.15 24.55 22.03
N LEU A 537 1.03 24.28 21.47
CA LEU A 537 2.30 24.23 22.22
C LEU A 537 2.69 25.57 22.83
N GLU A 538 2.53 26.65 22.06
CA GLU A 538 2.78 28.03 22.47
C GLU A 538 1.70 28.92 21.85
N PRO A 539 0.88 29.65 22.63
CA PRO A 539 -0.09 30.57 22.06
C PRO A 539 0.63 31.65 21.24
N ALA A 540 0.08 32.00 20.08
CA ALA A 540 0.60 33.12 19.29
C ALA A 540 0.62 34.39 20.15
N LYS A 541 1.77 35.08 20.16
CA LYS A 541 1.92 36.37 20.85
C LYS A 541 0.98 37.43 20.31
#